data_AF-A0A502GW84-F1
#
_entry.id   AF-A0A502GW84-F1
#
_cell.length_a   1.000
_cell.length_b   1.000
_cell.length_c   1.000
_cell.angle_alpha   90.00
_cell.angle_beta   90.00
_cell.angle_gamma   90.00
#
_symmetry.space_group_name_H-M   'P 1'
#
loop_
_entity.id
_entity.type
_entity.pdbx_description
1 polymer ?
#
loop_
_entity_poly.entity_id
_entity_poly.type
_entity_poly.pdbx_seq_one_letter_code
_entity_poly.pdbx_strand_id
1 'polypeptide(L)'
;MKLIDNCKKTQAAGIVIKKMKHMQGLDGWIWSCDVHLNRVRIGSVFDDGNGGCLSVDISATDQAKLVAALKGVDYPLGLTFVGEDFVEPDTDYGYIEWVLPTIADELESLKKLQRAAKTKTLYQLHDDKEGEHWVIKQVYSTALVAALQKKHGSNLKEVLNEAIAGL
;
A
#
# COMPACT_ATOMS: atom_id res chain seq x y z
N MET A 1 -0.28 11.05 -2.87
CA MET A 1 -0.12 10.26 -4.12
C MET A 1 0.82 9.07 -3.91
N LYS A 2 1.60 9.05 -2.82
CA LYS A 2 2.42 7.90 -2.39
C LYS A 2 1.66 6.57 -2.38
N LEU A 3 0.43 6.51 -1.86
CA LEU A 3 -0.29 5.23 -1.75
C LEU A 3 -0.43 4.47 -3.09
N ILE A 4 -0.97 5.12 -4.13
CA ILE A 4 -1.21 4.45 -5.43
C ILE A 4 0.11 4.11 -6.10
N ASP A 5 1.08 5.02 -6.06
CA ASP A 5 2.38 4.80 -6.68
C ASP A 5 3.19 3.71 -5.95
N ASN A 6 3.11 3.65 -4.62
CA ASN A 6 3.71 2.59 -3.82
C ASN A 6 3.03 1.24 -4.11
N CYS A 7 1.70 1.20 -4.24
CA CYS A 7 0.99 -0.01 -4.65
C CYS A 7 1.40 -0.47 -6.07
N LYS A 8 1.60 0.45 -7.02
CA LYS A 8 2.15 0.12 -8.35
C LYS A 8 3.55 -0.49 -8.24
N LYS A 9 4.42 0.09 -7.40
CA LYS A 9 5.77 -0.44 -7.15
C LYS A 9 5.72 -1.82 -6.50
N THR A 10 4.86 -2.04 -5.50
CA THR A 10 4.62 -3.35 -4.89
C THR A 10 4.20 -4.39 -5.93
N GLN A 11 3.26 -4.03 -6.82
CA GLN A 11 2.82 -4.90 -7.91
C GLN A 11 3.96 -5.18 -8.91
N ALA A 12 4.74 -4.15 -9.27
CA ALA A 12 5.89 -4.26 -10.17
C ALA A 12 7.02 -5.13 -9.59
N ALA A 13 7.24 -5.09 -8.28
CA ALA A 13 8.13 -6.00 -7.55
C ALA A 13 7.60 -7.44 -7.49
N GLY A 14 6.39 -7.70 -7.98
CA GLY A 14 5.76 -9.02 -7.98
C GLY A 14 5.27 -9.46 -6.60
N ILE A 15 5.16 -8.53 -5.64
CA ILE A 15 4.77 -8.83 -4.27
C ILE A 15 3.26 -8.87 -4.16
N VAL A 16 2.75 -9.90 -3.51
CA VAL A 16 1.32 -10.03 -3.20
C VAL A 16 1.16 -10.51 -1.76
N ILE A 17 0.37 -9.78 -0.98
CA ILE A 17 -0.03 -10.18 0.37
C ILE A 17 -1.38 -10.91 0.30
N LYS A 18 -1.42 -12.12 0.84
CA LYS A 18 -2.63 -12.96 0.90
C LYS A 18 -2.98 -13.33 2.33
N LYS A 19 -4.22 -13.79 2.52
CA LYS A 19 -4.76 -14.23 3.81
C LYS A 19 -4.50 -13.23 4.96
N MET A 20 -4.57 -11.93 4.65
CA MET A 20 -4.47 -10.89 5.66
C MET A 20 -5.56 -11.09 6.71
N LYS A 21 -5.15 -11.25 7.96
CA LYS A 21 -6.01 -11.32 9.13
C LYS A 21 -5.55 -10.24 10.09
N HIS A 22 -6.49 -9.54 10.70
CA HIS A 22 -6.18 -8.60 11.76
C HIS A 22 -7.28 -8.63 12.83
N MET A 23 -6.90 -8.34 14.06
CA MET A 23 -7.83 -8.19 15.18
C MET A 23 -7.30 -7.16 16.18
N GLN A 24 -8.21 -6.57 16.95
CA GLN A 24 -7.83 -5.68 18.04
C GLN A 24 -7.24 -6.51 19.19
N GLY A 25 -5.97 -6.29 19.49
CA GLY A 25 -5.29 -6.78 20.69
C GLY A 25 -5.45 -5.79 21.85
N LEU A 26 -4.79 -6.12 22.98
CA LEU A 26 -4.80 -5.27 24.19
C LEU A 26 -4.05 -3.95 23.97
N ASP A 27 -2.86 -4.03 23.35
CA ASP A 27 -1.95 -2.89 23.19
C ASP A 27 -1.81 -2.40 21.73
N GLY A 28 -2.47 -3.07 20.78
CA GLY A 28 -2.31 -2.78 19.36
C GLY A 28 -3.11 -3.70 18.45
N TRP A 29 -2.93 -3.52 17.13
CA TRP A 29 -3.50 -4.43 16.14
C TRP A 29 -2.62 -5.66 16.01
N ILE A 30 -3.21 -6.83 16.22
CA ILE A 30 -2.58 -8.11 15.88
C ILE A 30 -2.87 -8.36 14.42
N TRP A 31 -1.87 -8.74 13.62
CA TRP A 31 -2.10 -9.11 12.22
C TRP A 31 -1.18 -10.23 11.72
N SER A 32 -1.62 -10.92 10.68
CA SER A 32 -0.81 -11.91 9.96
C SER A 32 -1.14 -11.94 8.48
N CYS A 33 -0.18 -12.38 7.68
CA CYS A 33 -0.38 -12.61 6.26
C CYS A 33 0.55 -13.66 5.66
N ASP A 34 0.18 -14.15 4.48
CA ASP A 34 1.05 -14.92 3.59
C ASP A 34 1.70 -13.96 2.59
N VAL A 35 3.04 -14.01 2.49
CA VAL A 35 3.81 -13.22 1.53
C VAL A 35 4.10 -14.05 0.29
N HIS A 36 3.76 -13.50 -0.87
CA HIS A 36 4.09 -14.09 -2.16
C HIS A 36 5.02 -13.17 -2.96
N LEU A 37 5.98 -13.76 -3.66
CA LEU A 37 6.83 -13.11 -4.65
C LEU A 37 6.64 -13.82 -5.99
N ASN A 38 6.32 -13.07 -7.05
CA ASN A 38 6.07 -13.59 -8.39
C ASN A 38 5.08 -14.78 -8.39
N ARG A 39 3.99 -14.63 -7.62
CA ARG A 39 2.90 -15.62 -7.41
C ARG A 39 3.28 -16.85 -6.57
N VAL A 40 4.55 -17.03 -6.19
CA VAL A 40 5.00 -18.12 -5.32
C VAL A 40 4.94 -17.67 -3.86
N ARG A 41 4.36 -18.48 -2.96
CA ARG A 41 4.37 -18.20 -1.52
C ARG A 41 5.80 -18.39 -1.02
N ILE A 42 6.37 -17.36 -0.40
CA ILE A 42 7.73 -17.41 0.17
C ILE A 42 7.73 -17.53 1.69
N GLY A 43 6.58 -17.32 2.33
CA GLY A 43 6.45 -17.46 3.77
C GLY A 43 5.26 -16.72 4.35
N SER A 44 5.30 -16.50 5.66
CA SER A 44 4.28 -15.77 6.41
C SER A 44 4.89 -14.79 7.40
N VAL A 45 4.13 -13.75 7.70
CA VAL A 45 4.50 -12.73 8.70
C VAL A 45 3.38 -12.59 9.71
N PHE A 46 3.76 -12.36 10.95
CA PHE A 46 2.86 -12.14 12.07
C PHE A 46 3.39 -11.04 12.99
N ASP A 47 2.48 -10.17 13.39
CA ASP A 47 2.65 -9.12 14.39
C ASP A 47 1.66 -9.41 15.53
N ASP A 48 2.17 -9.54 16.74
CA ASP A 48 1.38 -9.82 17.94
C ASP A 48 0.82 -8.54 18.60
N GLY A 49 1.05 -7.38 18.01
CA GLY A 49 0.49 -6.10 18.43
C GLY A 49 1.07 -5.56 19.74
N ASN A 50 2.21 -6.07 20.20
CA ASN A 50 2.88 -5.59 21.42
C ASN A 50 3.94 -4.50 21.17
N GLY A 51 4.14 -4.09 19.90
CA GLY A 51 5.13 -3.11 19.49
C GLY A 51 6.56 -3.66 19.37
N GLY A 52 6.74 -4.97 19.43
CA GLY A 52 8.00 -5.68 19.22
C GLY A 52 8.27 -6.04 17.76
N CYS A 53 9.27 -6.89 17.56
CA CYS A 53 9.69 -7.38 16.25
C CYS A 53 8.63 -8.26 15.59
N LEU A 54 8.61 -8.25 14.25
CA LEU A 54 7.75 -9.14 13.49
C LEU A 54 8.27 -10.57 13.56
N SER A 55 7.33 -11.51 13.73
CA SER A 55 7.61 -12.92 13.46
C SER A 55 7.58 -13.15 11.96
N VAL A 56 8.76 -13.31 11.35
CA VAL A 56 8.93 -13.53 9.91
C VAL A 56 9.36 -14.97 9.65
N ASP A 57 8.46 -15.77 9.12
CA ASP A 57 8.73 -17.13 8.63
C ASP A 57 8.96 -17.09 7.12
N ILE A 58 10.11 -16.52 6.72
CA ILE A 58 10.59 -16.44 5.33
C ILE A 58 12.07 -16.84 5.34
N SER A 59 12.49 -17.72 4.42
CA SER A 59 13.89 -18.15 4.33
C SER A 59 14.83 -16.98 4.00
N ALA A 60 16.07 -16.96 4.51
CA ALA A 60 17.03 -15.89 4.23
C ALA A 60 17.25 -15.68 2.71
N THR A 61 17.25 -16.77 1.93
CA THR A 61 17.34 -16.71 0.46
C THR A 61 16.16 -15.96 -0.16
N ASP A 62 14.94 -16.18 0.34
CA ASP A 62 13.76 -15.49 -0.19
C ASP A 62 13.59 -14.08 0.37
N GLN A 63 14.11 -13.81 1.57
CA GLN A 63 14.24 -12.45 2.11
C GLN A 63 15.10 -11.59 1.16
N ALA A 64 16.30 -12.06 0.80
CA ALA A 64 17.19 -11.38 -0.12
C ALA A 64 16.53 -11.10 -1.49
N LYS A 65 15.78 -12.07 -2.04
CA LYS A 65 15.04 -11.88 -3.30
C LYS A 65 13.96 -10.82 -3.19
N LEU A 66 13.22 -10.81 -2.09
CA LEU A 66 12.16 -9.83 -1.85
C LEU A 66 12.74 -8.43 -1.72
N VAL A 67 13.83 -8.27 -0.94
CA VAL A 67 14.52 -6.98 -0.77
C VAL A 67 15.08 -6.49 -2.10
N ALA A 68 15.75 -7.36 -2.86
CA ALA A 68 16.25 -7.02 -4.18
C ALA A 68 15.13 -6.61 -5.15
N ALA A 69 13.97 -7.27 -5.12
CA ALA A 69 12.83 -6.92 -5.95
C ALA A 69 12.27 -5.53 -5.61
N LEU A 70 12.16 -5.19 -4.32
CA LEU A 70 11.69 -3.88 -3.86
C LEU A 70 12.69 -2.77 -4.20
N LYS A 71 13.98 -2.99 -4.00
CA LYS A 71 15.04 -2.05 -4.38
C LYS A 71 15.08 -1.85 -5.89
N GLY A 72 14.85 -2.91 -6.68
CA GLY A 72 14.83 -2.84 -8.15
C GLY A 72 13.68 -2.00 -8.75
N VAL A 73 12.66 -1.66 -7.96
CA VAL A 73 11.56 -0.77 -8.37
C VAL A 73 11.56 0.56 -7.59
N ASP A 74 12.66 0.85 -6.89
CA ASP A 74 12.83 2.02 -6.03
C ASP A 74 11.66 2.18 -5.04
N TYR A 75 11.21 1.09 -4.41
CA TYR A 75 10.15 1.18 -3.41
C TYR A 75 10.64 2.05 -2.23
N PRO A 76 9.89 3.09 -1.83
CA PRO A 76 10.34 3.99 -0.77
C PRO A 76 10.20 3.30 0.59
N LEU A 77 11.32 3.01 1.25
CA LEU A 77 11.30 2.58 2.63
C LEU A 77 10.94 3.77 3.53
N GLY A 78 9.81 3.67 4.24
CA GLY A 78 9.38 4.69 5.19
C GLY A 78 10.26 4.71 6.43
N LEU A 79 11.41 5.37 6.35
CA LEU A 79 12.40 5.45 7.45
C LEU A 79 12.11 6.59 8.43
N THR A 80 10.84 6.89 8.67
CA THR A 80 10.44 7.95 9.60
C THR A 80 9.43 7.41 10.59
N PHE A 81 9.75 7.45 11.88
CA PHE A 81 8.86 7.03 12.94
C PHE A 81 8.80 8.12 14.02
N VAL A 82 7.60 8.63 14.30
CA VAL A 82 7.36 9.71 15.30
C VAL A 82 8.21 10.97 15.04
N GLY A 83 8.53 11.25 13.78
CA GLY A 83 9.31 12.43 13.39
C GLY A 83 10.83 12.26 13.55
N GLU A 84 11.29 11.07 13.90
CA GLU A 84 12.70 10.72 13.88
C GLU A 84 13.05 9.95 12.61
N ASP A 85 14.17 10.33 11.99
CA ASP A 85 14.74 9.63 10.84
C ASP A 85 15.50 8.39 11.33
N PHE A 86 15.17 7.24 10.77
CA PHE A 86 15.86 5.99 11.01
C PHE A 86 16.87 5.71 9.89
N VAL A 87 17.95 5.01 10.24
CA VAL A 87 18.88 4.49 9.26
C VAL A 87 18.26 3.23 8.64
N GLU A 88 18.41 3.06 7.32
CA GLU A 88 18.01 1.83 6.65
C GLU A 88 18.67 0.62 7.33
N PRO A 89 17.91 -0.44 7.67
CA PRO A 89 18.50 -1.62 8.27
C PRO A 89 19.54 -2.31 7.37
N ASP A 90 20.68 -2.71 7.94
CA ASP A 90 21.79 -3.36 7.22
C ASP A 90 21.51 -4.82 6.83
N THR A 91 20.39 -5.39 7.28
CA THR A 91 20.04 -6.79 7.05
C THR A 91 18.73 -6.91 6.28
N ASP A 92 18.60 -7.95 5.45
CA ASP A 92 17.35 -8.21 4.72
C ASP A 92 16.18 -8.45 5.66
N TYR A 93 16.40 -9.11 6.80
CA TYR A 93 15.40 -9.28 7.85
C TYR A 93 14.94 -7.93 8.40
N GLY A 94 15.87 -7.06 8.81
CA GLY A 94 15.53 -5.73 9.30
C GLY A 94 14.80 -4.89 8.25
N TYR A 95 15.23 -4.93 6.98
CA TYR A 95 14.53 -4.24 5.90
C TYR A 95 13.08 -4.74 5.79
N ILE A 96 12.88 -6.06 5.89
CA ILE A 96 11.57 -6.71 5.83
C ILE A 96 10.67 -6.31 6.99
N GLU A 97 11.20 -6.22 8.21
CA GLU A 97 10.45 -5.77 9.38
C GLU A 97 9.86 -4.37 9.20
N TRP A 98 10.57 -3.48 8.51
CA TRP A 98 10.09 -2.13 8.24
C TRP A 98 9.12 -2.06 7.05
N VAL A 99 9.44 -2.76 5.96
CA VAL A 99 8.73 -2.57 4.69
C VAL A 99 7.40 -3.32 4.64
N LEU A 100 7.31 -4.52 5.23
CA LEU A 100 6.11 -5.35 5.09
C LEU A 100 4.88 -4.80 5.83
N PRO A 101 4.97 -4.23 7.04
CA PRO A 101 3.84 -3.55 7.66
C PRO A 101 3.32 -2.42 6.77
N THR A 102 4.23 -1.61 6.23
CA THR A 102 3.90 -0.49 5.33
C THR A 102 3.16 -0.99 4.08
N ILE A 103 3.68 -2.01 3.41
CA ILE A 103 3.03 -2.61 2.24
C ILE A 103 1.66 -3.21 2.61
N ALA A 104 1.52 -3.85 3.77
CA ALA A 104 0.26 -4.41 4.23
C ALA A 104 -0.81 -3.32 4.41
N ASP A 105 -0.47 -2.21 5.07
CA ASP A 105 -1.36 -1.07 5.27
C ASP A 105 -1.75 -0.39 3.96
N GLU A 106 -0.80 -0.24 3.05
CA GLU A 106 -1.05 0.33 1.73
C GLU A 106 -2.01 -0.54 0.91
N LEU A 107 -1.79 -1.85 0.87
CA LEU A 107 -2.66 -2.76 0.13
C LEU A 107 -4.06 -2.85 0.75
N GLU A 108 -4.20 -2.81 2.07
CA GLU A 108 -5.51 -2.72 2.73
C GLU A 108 -6.22 -1.39 2.44
N SER A 109 -5.46 -0.29 2.42
CA SER A 109 -5.99 1.04 2.04
C SER A 109 -6.44 1.08 0.58
N LEU A 110 -5.68 0.48 -0.33
CA LEU A 110 -6.05 0.32 -1.73
C LEU A 110 -7.34 -0.52 -1.85
N LYS A 111 -7.46 -1.64 -1.15
CA LYS A 111 -8.70 -2.46 -1.16
C LYS A 111 -9.91 -1.65 -0.71
N LYS A 112 -9.77 -0.80 0.31
CA LYS A 112 -10.85 0.10 0.77
C LYS A 112 -11.23 1.10 -0.32
N LEU A 113 -10.24 1.73 -0.98
CA LEU A 113 -10.47 2.64 -2.10
C LEU A 113 -11.16 1.94 -3.27
N GLN A 114 -10.69 0.76 -3.66
CA GLN A 114 -11.29 -0.03 -4.75
C GLN A 114 -12.74 -0.41 -4.45
N ARG A 115 -13.05 -0.81 -3.20
CA ARG A 115 -14.43 -1.08 -2.79
C ARG A 115 -15.30 0.16 -2.89
N ALA A 116 -14.80 1.33 -2.48
CA ALA A 116 -15.52 2.59 -2.63
C ALA A 116 -15.74 2.95 -4.11
N ALA A 117 -14.71 2.80 -4.94
CA ALA A 117 -14.73 3.09 -6.37
C ALA A 117 -15.74 2.25 -7.18
N LYS A 118 -16.18 1.09 -6.67
CA LYS A 118 -17.26 0.30 -7.31
C LYS A 118 -18.60 1.04 -7.35
N THR A 119 -18.86 1.93 -6.39
CA THR A 119 -20.17 2.59 -6.23
C THR A 119 -20.09 4.11 -6.25
N LYS A 120 -18.87 4.66 -6.19
CA LYS A 120 -18.61 6.10 -6.06
C LYS A 120 -17.50 6.52 -7.02
N THR A 121 -17.48 7.79 -7.35
CA THR A 121 -16.41 8.40 -8.13
C THR A 121 -15.51 9.17 -7.20
N LEU A 122 -14.23 8.82 -7.22
CA LEU A 122 -13.17 9.33 -6.39
C LEU A 122 -12.24 10.15 -7.28
N TYR A 123 -11.91 11.37 -6.87
CA TYR A 123 -10.99 12.23 -7.63
C TYR A 123 -10.15 13.08 -6.69
N GLN A 124 -9.01 13.56 -7.18
CA GLN A 124 -8.10 14.43 -6.45
C GLN A 124 -7.88 15.73 -7.23
N LEU A 125 -7.70 16.84 -6.51
CA LEU A 125 -7.30 18.14 -7.03
C LEU A 125 -5.80 18.38 -6.77
N HIS A 126 -5.18 19.31 -7.49
CA HIS A 126 -3.76 19.64 -7.27
C HIS A 126 -3.51 20.29 -5.90
N ASP A 127 -4.51 21.01 -5.38
CA ASP A 127 -4.44 21.69 -4.08
C ASP A 127 -4.70 20.76 -2.87
N ASP A 128 -5.18 19.53 -3.12
CA ASP A 128 -5.48 18.58 -2.06
C ASP A 128 -4.18 18.09 -1.39
N LYS A 129 -4.20 17.89 -0.07
CA LYS A 129 -3.04 17.30 0.62
C LYS A 129 -2.86 15.84 0.21
N GLU A 130 -1.68 15.32 0.50
CA GLU A 130 -1.38 13.91 0.27
C GLU A 130 -2.36 12.99 1.03
N GLY A 131 -3.06 12.12 0.28
CA GLY A 131 -4.03 11.17 0.83
C GLY A 131 -5.47 11.67 0.83
N GLU A 132 -5.69 12.97 0.64
CA GLU A 132 -7.03 13.55 0.51
C GLU A 132 -7.62 13.26 -0.87
N HIS A 133 -8.92 12.97 -0.90
CA HIS A 133 -9.66 12.78 -2.13
C HIS A 133 -11.13 13.15 -1.94
N TRP A 134 -11.75 13.56 -3.03
CA TRP A 134 -13.15 13.91 -3.09
C TRP A 134 -13.99 12.71 -3.49
N VAL A 135 -15.22 12.64 -2.97
CA VAL A 135 -16.14 11.53 -3.19
C VAL A 135 -17.45 12.04 -3.75
N ILE A 136 -17.82 11.56 -4.94
CA ILE A 136 -19.16 11.71 -5.51
C ILE A 136 -19.90 10.38 -5.32
N LYS A 137 -21.09 10.44 -4.71
CA LYS A 137 -21.98 9.27 -4.50
C LYS A 137 -22.67 8.85 -5.81
N GLN A 138 -21.90 8.65 -6.86
CA GLN A 138 -22.33 8.20 -8.17
C GLN A 138 -21.24 7.32 -8.78
N VAL A 139 -21.66 6.25 -9.46
CA VAL A 139 -20.75 5.34 -10.15
C VAL A 139 -19.95 6.10 -11.22
N TYR A 140 -18.68 5.73 -11.34
CA TYR A 140 -17.80 6.26 -12.37
C TYR A 140 -18.41 6.14 -13.77
N SER A 141 -18.31 7.22 -14.55
CA SER A 141 -18.69 7.25 -15.95
C SER A 141 -17.90 8.33 -16.67
N THR A 142 -17.66 8.15 -17.97
CA THR A 142 -16.97 9.12 -18.82
C THR A 142 -17.66 10.50 -18.83
N ALA A 143 -18.99 10.52 -18.76
CA ALA A 143 -19.77 11.75 -18.63
C ALA A 143 -19.45 12.51 -17.34
N LEU A 144 -19.25 11.80 -16.23
CA LEU A 144 -18.89 12.41 -14.95
C LEU A 144 -17.45 12.93 -14.96
N VAL A 145 -16.52 12.22 -15.61
CA VAL A 145 -15.16 12.73 -15.83
C VAL A 145 -15.18 14.03 -16.64
N ALA A 146 -15.93 14.08 -17.74
CA ALA A 146 -16.09 15.30 -18.52
C ALA A 146 -16.69 16.46 -17.70
N ALA A 147 -17.65 16.16 -16.82
CA ALA A 147 -18.24 17.15 -15.91
C ALA A 147 -17.22 17.64 -14.86
N LEU A 148 -16.40 16.74 -14.30
CA LEU A 148 -15.31 17.08 -13.38
C LEU A 148 -14.26 17.96 -14.07
N GLN A 149 -13.85 17.59 -15.29
CA GLN A 149 -12.91 18.35 -16.10
C GLN A 149 -13.45 19.75 -16.41
N LYS A 150 -14.75 19.87 -16.73
CA LYS A 150 -15.39 21.17 -16.97
C LYS A 150 -15.47 22.02 -15.69
N LYS A 151 -15.67 21.39 -14.52
CA LYS A 151 -15.81 22.08 -13.23
C LYS A 151 -14.47 22.57 -12.68
N HIS A 152 -13.46 21.72 -12.69
CA HIS A 152 -12.18 21.95 -12.02
C HIS A 152 -11.05 22.32 -12.98
N GLY A 153 -11.22 22.07 -14.28
CA GLY A 153 -10.26 22.44 -15.32
C GLY A 153 -8.89 21.82 -15.08
N SER A 154 -7.85 22.64 -15.14
CA SER A 154 -6.46 22.24 -14.86
C SER A 154 -6.20 21.87 -13.40
N ASN A 155 -7.11 22.18 -12.48
CA ASN A 155 -6.96 21.78 -11.07
C ASN A 155 -7.38 20.32 -10.85
N LEU A 156 -8.10 19.69 -11.79
CA LEU A 156 -8.37 18.27 -11.71
C LEU A 156 -7.07 17.50 -11.94
N LYS A 157 -6.54 16.90 -10.88
CA LYS A 157 -5.29 16.16 -10.95
C LYS A 157 -5.51 14.77 -11.54
N GLU A 158 -6.43 14.00 -10.97
CA GLU A 158 -6.74 12.65 -11.44
C GLU A 158 -8.10 12.15 -10.96
N VAL A 159 -8.65 11.17 -11.70
CA VAL A 159 -9.81 10.38 -11.30
C VAL A 159 -9.31 9.02 -10.83
N LEU A 160 -9.36 8.80 -9.52
CA LEU A 160 -8.73 7.65 -8.86
C LEU A 160 -9.33 6.31 -9.30
N ASN A 161 -10.61 6.29 -9.72
CA ASN A 161 -11.26 5.08 -10.23
C ASN A 161 -10.48 4.45 -11.40
N GLU A 162 -9.93 5.27 -12.29
CA GLU A 162 -9.15 4.80 -13.43
C GLU A 162 -7.77 4.31 -12.97
N ALA A 163 -7.12 5.08 -12.09
CA ALA A 163 -5.79 4.78 -11.57
C ALA A 163 -5.71 3.46 -10.78
N ILE A 164 -6.79 3.05 -10.10
CA ILE A 164 -6.83 1.85 -9.25
C ILE A 164 -7.50 0.63 -9.91
N ALA A 165 -8.03 0.75 -11.13
CA ALA A 165 -8.81 -0.31 -11.77
C ALA A 165 -7.98 -1.58 -12.10
N GLY A 166 -6.66 -1.44 -12.26
CA GLY A 166 -5.74 -2.53 -12.60
C GLY A 166 -4.77 -2.95 -11.48
N LEU A 167 -4.93 -2.39 -10.29
CA LEU A 167 -4.12 -2.71 -9.11
C LEU A 167 -4.80 -3.77 -8.23
#